data_AF-A0A972CW88-F1
#
_entry.id   AF-A0A972CW88-F1
#
_cell.length_a   1.000
_cell.length_b   1.000
_cell.length_c   1.000
_cell.angle_alpha   90.00
_cell.angle_beta   90.00
_cell.angle_gamma   90.00
#
_symmetry.space_group_name_H-M   'P 1'
#
loop_
_entity.id
_entity.type
_entity.pdbx_description
1 polymer ?
#
loop_
_entity_poly.entity_id
_entity_poly.type
_entity_poly.pdbx_seq_one_letter_code
_entity_poly.pdbx_strand_id
1 'polypeptide(L)'
;MKIKGMKKLEKRINRIVKKIDETVKVELAGSDACYPYKKKIFFSILRDYESEKKFMDNLHVTYNDAPHLPIFLYVLLHEIGHINTYEKAYKEEDDNMRQNIMVKGDEEAYFNLPTEKAATAWAVDYVKRNPKKAKNIADEITYAMEKFLAKNITE
;
A
#
# COMPACT_ATOMS: atom_id res chain seq x y z
N MET A 1 -10.69 5.18 21.59
CA MET A 1 -9.99 4.15 22.39
C MET A 1 -8.64 3.86 21.73
N LYS A 2 -7.51 3.79 22.46
CA LYS A 2 -6.19 3.48 21.86
C LYS A 2 -5.87 1.99 22.05
N ILE A 3 -5.76 1.22 20.97
CA ILE A 3 -5.46 -0.22 21.03
C ILE A 3 -4.06 -0.43 21.62
N LYS A 4 -3.95 -1.32 22.61
CA LYS A 4 -2.69 -1.61 23.30
C LYS A 4 -1.66 -2.15 22.30
N GLY A 5 -0.45 -1.60 22.33
CA GLY A 5 0.64 -2.03 21.44
C GLY A 5 0.62 -1.46 20.03
N MET A 6 -0.41 -0.68 19.63
CA MET A 6 -0.50 -0.11 18.28
C MET A 6 0.70 0.79 17.93
N LYS A 7 1.12 1.66 18.88
CA LYS A 7 2.34 2.47 18.72
C LYS A 7 3.61 1.62 18.54
N LYS A 8 3.68 0.44 19.15
CA LYS A 8 4.84 -0.46 19.03
C LYS A 8 4.85 -1.16 17.67
N LEU A 9 3.68 -1.55 17.17
CA LEU A 9 3.50 -2.08 15.82
C LEU A 9 3.90 -1.03 14.78
N GLU A 10 3.36 0.19 14.88
CA GLU A 10 3.67 1.30 13.98
C GLU A 10 5.18 1.58 13.92
N LYS A 11 5.86 1.67 15.07
CA LYS A 11 7.33 1.84 15.11
C LYS A 11 8.09 0.68 14.46
N ARG A 12 7.54 -0.54 14.47
CA ARG A 12 8.16 -1.70 13.82
C ARG A 12 7.96 -1.64 12.32
N ILE A 13 6.73 -1.38 11.86
CA ILE A 13 6.41 -1.22 10.44
C ILE A 13 7.23 -0.07 9.83
N ASN A 14 7.33 1.08 10.50
CA ASN A 14 8.18 2.18 10.05
C ASN A 14 9.65 1.76 9.88
N ARG A 15 10.22 0.96 10.81
CA ARG A 15 11.59 0.46 10.66
C ARG A 15 11.75 -0.47 9.46
N ILE A 16 10.73 -1.25 9.14
CA ILE A 16 10.74 -2.14 7.97
C ILE A 16 10.60 -1.32 6.68
N VAL A 17 9.65 -0.37 6.62
CA VAL A 17 9.43 0.51 5.46
C VAL A 17 10.65 1.38 5.16
N LYS A 18 11.38 1.82 6.18
CA LYS A 18 12.67 2.53 5.99
C LYS A 18 13.75 1.70 5.28
N LYS A 19 13.61 0.37 5.22
CA LYS A 19 14.47 -0.48 4.38
C LYS A 19 14.12 -0.34 2.89
N ILE A 20 12.90 0.06 2.56
CA ILE A 20 12.43 0.35 1.19
C ILE A 20 12.81 1.78 0.83
N ASP A 21 12.32 2.74 1.62
CA ASP A 21 12.47 4.18 1.41
C ASP A 21 12.57 4.86 2.77
N GLU A 22 13.72 5.47 3.06
CA GLU A 22 14.00 6.11 4.36
C GLU A 22 13.20 7.38 4.60
N THR A 23 12.65 7.97 3.53
CA THR A 23 11.93 9.23 3.55
C THR A 23 10.44 9.06 3.85
N VAL A 24 9.94 7.82 3.81
CA VAL A 24 8.54 7.49 4.06
C VAL A 24 8.26 7.26 5.54
N LYS A 25 7.13 7.79 6.00
CA LYS A 25 6.57 7.55 7.33
C LYS A 25 5.24 6.80 7.24
N VAL A 26 5.08 5.75 8.04
CA VAL A 26 3.82 5.01 8.18
C VAL A 26 3.06 5.48 9.43
N GLU A 27 1.76 5.71 9.30
CA GLU A 27 0.84 5.89 10.42
C GLU A 27 -0.25 4.82 10.33
N LEU A 28 -0.53 4.11 11.42
CA LEU A 28 -1.59 3.10 11.40
C LEU A 28 -2.96 3.78 11.48
N ALA A 29 -3.85 3.45 10.55
CA ALA A 29 -5.18 4.05 10.43
C ALA A 29 -6.26 2.99 10.13
N GLY A 30 -7.51 3.43 9.97
CA GLY A 30 -8.63 2.57 9.59
C GLY A 30 -8.74 2.32 8.08
N SER A 31 -7.93 3.00 7.28
CA SER A 31 -7.93 2.91 5.82
C SER A 31 -6.52 3.09 5.28
N ASP A 32 -6.23 2.45 4.15
CA ASP A 32 -5.01 2.66 3.38
C ASP A 32 -5.12 3.96 2.58
N ALA A 33 -4.10 4.83 2.64
CA ALA A 33 -4.04 6.08 1.88
C ALA A 33 -2.63 6.68 1.90
N CYS A 34 -2.33 7.57 0.95
CA CYS A 34 -1.06 8.29 0.90
C CYS A 34 -1.23 9.82 0.88
N TYR A 35 -0.31 10.51 1.53
CA TYR A 35 -0.02 11.94 1.32
C TYR A 35 1.38 12.10 0.73
N PRO A 36 1.51 12.10 -0.60
CA PRO A 36 2.81 12.10 -1.28
C PRO A 36 3.71 13.26 -0.87
N TYR A 37 3.15 14.47 -0.82
CA TYR A 37 3.84 15.70 -0.45
C TYR A 37 4.33 15.73 1.02
N LYS A 38 3.75 14.91 1.91
CA LYS A 38 4.21 14.75 3.30
C LYS A 38 5.05 13.50 3.50
N LYS A 39 5.29 12.73 2.42
CA LYS A 39 5.93 11.42 2.45
C LYS A 39 5.35 10.50 3.52
N LYS A 40 4.04 10.52 3.65
CA LYS A 40 3.31 9.80 4.68
C LYS A 40 2.33 8.82 4.04
N ILE A 41 2.33 7.60 4.53
CA ILE A 41 1.33 6.59 4.20
C ILE A 41 0.52 6.24 5.45
N PHE A 42 -0.77 6.07 5.28
CA PHE A 42 -1.66 5.43 6.24
C PHE A 42 -1.81 3.98 5.84
N PHE A 43 -1.61 3.10 6.80
CA PHE A 43 -1.69 1.67 6.57
C PHE A 43 -2.68 1.05 7.54
N SER A 44 -3.65 0.32 7.00
CA SER A 44 -4.68 -0.33 7.77
C SER A 44 -4.23 -1.69 8.28
N ILE A 45 -4.61 -1.98 9.51
CA ILE A 45 -4.44 -3.31 10.11
C ILE A 45 -5.62 -4.22 9.73
N LEU A 46 -6.79 -3.62 9.54
CA LEU A 46 -8.01 -4.28 9.12
C LEU A 46 -8.14 -4.14 7.63
N ARG A 47 -8.24 -5.25 6.93
CA ARG A 47 -8.26 -5.23 5.47
C ARG A 47 -9.54 -5.86 4.97
N ASP A 48 -10.13 -5.19 3.99
CA ASP A 48 -11.37 -5.62 3.35
C ASP A 48 -11.05 -6.62 2.23
N TYR A 49 -11.54 -7.85 2.36
CA TYR A 49 -11.22 -8.94 1.44
C TYR A 49 -11.67 -8.66 0.00
N GLU A 50 -12.81 -7.99 -0.19
CA GLU A 50 -13.31 -7.68 -1.54
C GLU A 50 -12.43 -6.64 -2.23
N SER A 51 -12.13 -5.54 -1.56
CA SER A 51 -11.21 -4.51 -2.06
C SER A 51 -9.84 -5.08 -2.40
N GLU A 52 -9.34 -5.96 -1.53
CA GLU A 52 -8.10 -6.70 -1.72
C GLU A 52 -8.12 -7.54 -3.00
N LYS A 53 -9.14 -8.39 -3.15
CA LYS A 53 -9.26 -9.25 -4.32
C LYS A 53 -9.29 -8.43 -5.61
N LYS A 54 -10.09 -7.36 -5.64
CA LYS A 54 -10.20 -6.48 -6.82
C LYS A 54 -8.87 -5.82 -7.19
N PHE A 55 -8.12 -5.35 -6.19
CA PHE A 55 -6.78 -4.79 -6.42
C PHE A 55 -5.83 -5.82 -7.05
N MET A 56 -5.80 -7.06 -6.54
CA MET A 56 -4.93 -8.11 -7.10
C MET A 56 -5.38 -8.57 -8.49
N ASP A 57 -6.68 -8.66 -8.73
CA ASP A 57 -7.24 -8.96 -10.04
C ASP A 57 -6.79 -7.90 -11.06
N ASN A 58 -6.92 -6.61 -10.71
CA ASN A 58 -6.47 -5.51 -11.57
C ASN A 58 -4.95 -5.52 -11.79
N LEU A 59 -4.17 -5.78 -10.73
CA LEU A 59 -2.72 -5.88 -10.81
C LEU A 59 -2.29 -6.99 -11.78
N HIS A 60 -2.92 -8.16 -11.73
CA HIS A 60 -2.56 -9.28 -12.61
C HIS A 60 -3.08 -9.12 -14.04
N VAL A 61 -4.19 -8.41 -14.25
CA VAL A 61 -4.63 -8.03 -15.60
C VAL A 61 -3.65 -7.04 -16.23
N THR A 62 -3.19 -6.05 -15.47
CA THR A 62 -2.33 -4.97 -15.98
C THR A 62 -0.86 -5.38 -16.07
N TYR A 63 -0.39 -6.17 -15.10
CA TYR A 63 0.98 -6.64 -14.94
C TYR A 63 0.98 -8.16 -14.78
N ASN A 64 0.74 -8.87 -15.87
CA ASN A 64 0.63 -10.34 -15.89
C ASN A 64 1.90 -11.08 -15.43
N ASP A 65 3.04 -10.40 -15.46
CA ASP A 65 4.35 -10.89 -15.01
C ASP A 65 4.74 -10.39 -13.61
N ALA A 66 3.78 -9.82 -12.86
CA ALA A 66 3.99 -9.41 -11.48
C ALA A 66 4.35 -10.61 -10.59
N PRO A 67 5.47 -10.57 -9.85
CA PRO A 67 5.86 -11.69 -9.00
C PRO A 67 4.84 -12.00 -7.90
N HIS A 68 4.68 -13.29 -7.57
CA HIS A 68 3.75 -13.66 -6.51
C HIS A 68 4.24 -13.17 -5.14
N LEU A 69 3.44 -12.31 -4.50
CA LEU A 69 3.65 -11.80 -3.15
C LEU A 69 2.32 -11.67 -2.41
N PRO A 70 2.36 -11.62 -1.06
CA PRO A 70 1.19 -11.26 -0.29
C PRO A 70 0.66 -9.89 -0.70
N ILE A 71 -0.65 -9.81 -0.91
CA ILE A 71 -1.31 -8.58 -1.35
C ILE A 71 -1.03 -7.38 -0.45
N PHE A 72 -0.96 -7.54 0.87
CA PHE A 72 -0.66 -6.41 1.76
C PHE A 72 0.67 -5.73 1.42
N LEU A 73 1.64 -6.50 0.91
CA LEU A 73 2.93 -5.96 0.51
C LEU A 73 2.78 -5.15 -0.78
N TYR A 74 1.96 -5.60 -1.72
CA TYR A 74 1.65 -4.80 -2.90
C TYR A 74 0.89 -3.52 -2.57
N VAL A 75 -0.09 -3.57 -1.66
CA VAL A 75 -0.79 -2.37 -1.18
C VAL A 75 0.21 -1.40 -0.53
N LEU A 76 1.07 -1.90 0.36
CA LEU A 76 2.09 -1.06 1.00
C LEU A 76 3.06 -0.43 -0.01
N LEU A 77 3.54 -1.22 -0.97
CA LEU A 77 4.44 -0.74 -2.01
C LEU A 77 3.75 0.22 -2.98
N HIS A 78 2.45 0.04 -3.23
CA HIS A 78 1.63 0.95 -4.03
C HIS A 78 1.55 2.33 -3.34
N GLU A 79 1.27 2.40 -2.04
CA GLU A 79 1.27 3.69 -1.31
C GLU A 79 2.64 4.37 -1.30
N ILE A 80 3.73 3.60 -1.23
CA ILE A 80 5.09 4.11 -1.39
C ILE A 80 5.35 4.56 -2.83
N GLY A 81 4.78 3.85 -3.80
CA GLY A 81 4.80 4.20 -5.22
C GLY A 81 4.22 5.58 -5.45
N HIS A 82 3.07 5.89 -4.84
CA HIS A 82 2.46 7.23 -4.89
C HIS A 82 3.43 8.34 -4.45
N ILE A 83 4.29 8.09 -3.45
CA ILE A 83 5.32 9.05 -3.03
C ILE A 83 6.42 9.19 -4.09
N ASN A 84 6.83 8.06 -4.69
CA ASN A 84 7.95 7.97 -5.62
C ASN A 84 7.61 8.38 -7.06
N THR A 85 6.33 8.42 -7.43
CA THR A 85 5.86 8.79 -8.77
C THR A 85 5.06 10.08 -8.82
N TYR A 86 4.84 10.72 -7.67
CA TYR A 86 3.98 11.91 -7.55
C TYR A 86 4.32 13.03 -8.53
N GLU A 87 5.60 13.40 -8.63
CA GLU A 87 6.05 14.52 -9.49
C GLU A 87 5.95 14.22 -10.98
N LYS A 88 5.83 12.93 -11.36
CA LYS A 88 5.72 12.49 -12.75
C LYS A 88 4.28 12.35 -13.22
N ALA A 89 3.31 12.44 -12.32
CA ALA A 89 1.89 12.25 -12.62
C ALA A 89 1.17 13.62 -12.70
N TYR A 90 0.34 13.78 -13.73
CA TYR A 90 -0.40 14.99 -14.07
C TYR A 90 -1.50 15.30 -13.05
N LYS A 91 -1.09 15.90 -11.93
CA LYS A 91 -1.90 16.06 -10.71
C LYS A 91 -3.28 16.71 -10.92
N GLU A 92 -3.36 17.80 -11.68
CA GLU A 92 -4.63 18.55 -11.80
C GLU A 92 -5.68 17.81 -12.65
N GLU A 93 -5.26 17.14 -13.70
CA GLU A 93 -6.16 16.35 -14.55
C GLU A 93 -6.61 15.08 -13.82
N ASP A 94 -5.68 14.42 -13.12
CA ASP A 94 -5.94 13.22 -12.35
C ASP A 94 -6.88 13.46 -11.16
N ASP A 95 -6.73 14.59 -10.44
CA ASP A 95 -7.61 14.94 -9.31
C ASP A 95 -9.08 15.13 -9.76
N ASN A 96 -9.30 15.76 -10.92
CA ASN A 96 -10.63 15.93 -11.51
C ASN A 96 -11.22 14.59 -11.99
N MET A 97 -10.41 13.74 -12.63
CA MET A 97 -10.84 12.41 -13.03
C MET A 97 -11.19 11.56 -11.80
N ARG A 98 -10.37 11.58 -10.76
CA ARG A 98 -10.56 10.86 -9.50
C ARG A 98 -11.88 11.25 -8.84
N GLN A 99 -12.19 12.54 -8.71
CA GLN A 99 -13.46 12.98 -8.14
C GLN A 99 -14.66 12.46 -8.94
N ASN A 100 -14.61 12.56 -10.27
CA ASN A 100 -15.67 12.05 -11.13
C ASN A 100 -15.87 10.54 -11.01
N ILE A 101 -14.78 9.78 -10.91
CA ILE A 101 -14.81 8.33 -10.73
C ILE A 101 -15.39 7.95 -9.37
N MET A 102 -14.97 8.62 -8.29
CA MET A 102 -15.49 8.37 -6.95
C MET A 102 -17.00 8.64 -6.86
N VAL A 103 -17.51 9.68 -7.53
CA VAL A 103 -18.95 9.97 -7.62
C VAL A 103 -19.70 8.87 -8.38
N LYS A 104 -19.09 8.31 -9.43
CA LYS A 104 -19.68 7.24 -10.24
C LYS A 104 -19.54 5.86 -9.61
N GLY A 105 -18.65 5.68 -8.63
CA GLY A 105 -18.32 4.38 -8.04
C GLY A 105 -17.62 3.43 -9.02
N ASP A 106 -16.93 3.96 -10.04
CA ASP A 106 -16.29 3.17 -11.09
C ASP A 106 -14.85 2.78 -10.69
N GLU A 107 -14.73 1.71 -9.89
CA GLU A 107 -13.43 1.24 -9.39
C GLU A 107 -12.47 0.80 -10.52
N GLU A 108 -12.98 0.31 -11.65
CA GLU A 108 -12.11 -0.04 -12.78
C GLU A 108 -11.48 1.22 -13.39
N ALA A 109 -12.27 2.29 -13.56
CA ALA A 109 -11.74 3.58 -13.96
C ALA A 109 -10.73 4.13 -12.94
N TYR A 110 -10.94 3.87 -11.64
CA TYR A 110 -10.03 4.29 -10.58
C TYR A 110 -8.63 3.69 -10.77
N PHE A 111 -8.53 2.37 -10.94
CA PHE A 111 -7.23 1.72 -11.15
C PHE A 111 -6.56 2.13 -12.47
N ASN A 112 -7.32 2.68 -13.40
CA ASN A 112 -6.82 3.16 -14.68
C ASN A 112 -6.27 4.59 -14.64
N LEU A 113 -6.43 5.31 -13.52
CA LEU A 113 -5.85 6.63 -13.32
C LEU A 113 -4.32 6.61 -13.50
N PRO A 114 -3.73 7.61 -14.19
CA PRO A 114 -2.29 7.72 -14.35
C PRO A 114 -1.50 7.62 -13.03
N THR A 115 -1.98 8.22 -11.94
CA THR A 115 -1.31 8.12 -10.63
C THR A 115 -1.32 6.69 -10.07
N GLU A 116 -2.47 6.03 -10.12
CA GLU A 116 -2.67 4.66 -9.63
C GLU A 116 -1.85 3.65 -10.45
N LYS A 117 -1.80 3.83 -11.78
CA LYS A 117 -0.95 3.04 -12.67
C LYS A 117 0.52 3.24 -12.37
N ALA A 118 0.98 4.48 -12.22
CA ALA A 118 2.38 4.78 -11.94
C ALA A 118 2.82 4.21 -10.59
N ALA A 119 2.00 4.35 -9.55
CA ALA A 119 2.26 3.79 -8.23
C ALA A 119 2.34 2.26 -8.27
N THR A 120 1.40 1.61 -8.98
CA THR A 120 1.39 0.15 -9.12
C THR A 120 2.56 -0.36 -9.97
N ALA A 121 2.90 0.32 -11.07
CA ALA A 121 4.08 0.01 -11.89
C ALA A 121 5.35 0.07 -11.04
N TRP A 122 5.51 1.12 -10.23
CA TRP A 122 6.63 1.27 -9.32
C TRP A 122 6.72 0.10 -8.33
N ALA A 123 5.58 -0.31 -7.75
CA ALA A 123 5.51 -1.44 -6.83
C ALA A 123 5.95 -2.76 -7.50
N VAL A 124 5.44 -3.05 -8.70
CA VAL A 124 5.81 -4.25 -9.48
C VAL A 124 7.31 -4.24 -9.82
N ASP A 125 7.82 -3.10 -10.30
CA ASP A 125 9.24 -2.92 -10.62
C ASP A 125 10.15 -3.09 -9.40
N TYR A 126 9.75 -2.54 -8.25
CA TYR A 126 10.49 -2.70 -7.01
C TYR A 126 10.66 -4.18 -6.67
N VAL A 127 9.58 -4.96 -6.76
CA VAL A 127 9.60 -6.39 -6.46
C VAL A 127 10.48 -7.14 -7.44
N LYS A 128 10.35 -6.89 -8.74
CA LYS A 128 11.19 -7.53 -9.78
C LYS A 128 12.67 -7.26 -9.57
N ARG A 129 13.03 -6.03 -9.18
CA ARG A 129 14.43 -5.65 -8.92
C ARG A 129 14.95 -6.16 -7.57
N ASN A 130 14.06 -6.42 -6.61
CA ASN A 130 14.42 -6.75 -5.22
C ASN A 130 13.69 -7.99 -4.66
N PRO A 131 13.62 -9.13 -5.37
CA PRO A 131 12.68 -10.20 -5.03
C PRO A 131 12.91 -10.80 -3.63
N LYS A 132 14.18 -11.05 -3.27
CA LYS A 132 14.55 -11.56 -1.94
C LYS A 132 14.22 -10.56 -0.83
N LYS A 133 14.48 -9.27 -1.06
CA LYS A 133 14.24 -8.21 -0.09
C LYS A 133 12.74 -7.97 0.12
N ALA A 134 11.96 -7.97 -0.98
CA ALA A 134 10.51 -7.87 -0.93
C ALA A 134 9.91 -9.01 -0.11
N LYS A 135 10.32 -10.26 -0.36
CA LYS A 135 9.88 -11.41 0.44
C LYS A 135 10.21 -11.25 1.93
N ASN A 136 11.46 -10.90 2.26
CA ASN A 136 11.86 -10.70 3.66
C ASN A 136 11.05 -9.60 4.36
N ILE A 137 10.74 -8.51 3.65
CA ILE A 137 9.89 -7.43 4.17
C ILE A 137 8.47 -7.95 4.42
N ALA A 138 7.89 -8.70 3.49
CA ALA A 138 6.59 -9.34 3.68
C ALA A 138 6.59 -10.18 4.97
N ASP A 139 7.55 -11.10 5.10
CA ASP A 139 7.65 -11.99 6.26
C ASP A 139 7.78 -11.19 7.58
N GLU A 140 8.59 -10.12 7.60
CA GLU A 140 8.76 -9.27 8.78
C GLU A 140 7.48 -8.51 9.18
N ILE A 141 6.70 -8.04 8.21
CA ILE A 141 5.44 -7.33 8.44
C ILE A 141 4.36 -8.31 8.87
N THR A 142 4.18 -9.43 8.15
CA THR A 142 3.24 -10.50 8.52
C THR A 142 3.45 -10.92 9.96
N TYR A 143 4.69 -11.26 10.34
CA TYR A 143 5.02 -11.63 11.70
C TYR A 143 4.73 -10.53 12.73
N ALA A 144 4.95 -9.26 12.37
CA ALA A 144 4.63 -8.14 13.25
C ALA A 144 3.11 -7.99 13.46
N MET A 145 2.32 -8.16 12.39
CA MET A 145 0.86 -8.10 12.42
C MET A 145 0.27 -9.29 13.18
N GLU A 146 0.68 -10.52 12.90
CA GLU A 146 0.22 -11.72 13.61
C GLU A 146 0.48 -11.63 15.11
N LYS A 147 1.69 -11.19 15.52
CA LYS A 147 1.99 -10.97 16.94
C LYS A 147 1.16 -9.87 17.59
N PHE A 148 0.71 -8.90 16.81
CA PHE A 148 -0.18 -7.85 17.32
C PHE A 148 -1.60 -8.36 17.45
N LEU A 149 -2.13 -9.04 16.43
CA LEU A 149 -3.48 -9.61 16.40
C LEU A 149 -3.64 -10.68 17.49
N ALA A 150 -2.71 -11.62 17.62
CA ALA A 150 -2.75 -12.67 18.65
C ALA A 150 -2.76 -12.14 20.10
N LYS A 151 -2.35 -10.88 20.32
CA LYS A 151 -2.38 -10.23 21.65
C LYS A 151 -3.63 -9.42 21.93
N ASN A 152 -4.41 -9.12 20.89
CA ASN A 152 -5.55 -8.20 20.97
C ASN A 152 -6.86 -8.82 20.45
N ILE A 153 -6.83 -10.04 19.89
CA ILE A 153 -8.00 -10.78 19.38
C ILE A 153 -8.27 -12.03 20.24
N THR A 154 -7.41 -12.39 21.18
CA THR A 154 -7.75 -13.37 22.24
C THR A 154 -8.63 -12.70 23.29
N GLU A 155 -9.94 -12.65 23.01
CA GLU A 155 -11.03 -12.63 23.99
C GLU A 155 -12.13 -13.60 23.52
#